data_AF-A0A0A1Z081-F1
#
_entry.id   AF-A0A0A1Z081-F1
#
_cell.length_a   1.000
_cell.length_b   1.000
_cell.length_c   1.000
_cell.angle_alpha   90.00
_cell.angle_beta   90.00
_cell.angle_gamma   90.00
#
_symmetry.space_group_name_H-M   'P 1'
#
loop_
_entity.id
_entity.type
_entity.pdbx_description
1 polymer ?
#
loop_
_entity_poly.entity_id
_entity_poly.type
_entity_poly.pdbx_seq_one_letter_code
_entity_poly.pdbx_strand_id
1 'polypeptide(L)'
;MLYNPRMDRLMVSSGSVRPLDAKVTIWISAMSAALYPWILEAFHWAVTLAGGINGSLSAGHIVVAALLLIAAFAVPLICLIMAGRVIHAAPRESTRARRFALLAVAVPTLYVFFGVLTYMAGSTIPDTWVWSPAWLLLGAWATREGDSSMLSQAHPSSRLRVAHGISGSITALYVLFHIINHLFGLISPQAHAAVMDIGRTVYRAAAIEPLLVTVMLFQIISGLRLAWTWTETTADRYRVFQVASGVFMSVFILGHMNSVFIFARTFLDIPTDWAFAAGLPAGLIHDAWNIRLLPHYALGVFFVLTHLFSGLRVVLLAHEVSQSNANRIWWLGAGISSLISVAIMCGMTGLRLI
;
A
#
# COMPACT_ATOMS: atom_id res chain seq x y z
N MET A 1 14.50 8.42 -38.94
CA MET A 1 13.13 8.35 -38.37
C MET A 1 12.68 9.79 -38.15
N LEU A 2 11.80 10.30 -39.01
CA LEU A 2 11.43 11.72 -39.06
C LEU A 2 10.51 12.07 -37.88
N TYR A 3 10.88 13.10 -37.11
CA TYR A 3 10.10 13.65 -36.01
C TYR A 3 8.75 14.17 -36.53
N ASN A 4 7.64 13.59 -36.03
CA ASN A 4 6.28 13.96 -36.43
C ASN A 4 5.55 14.68 -35.27
N PRO A 5 5.52 16.02 -35.26
CA PRO A 5 4.90 16.82 -34.20
C PRO A 5 3.37 16.75 -34.14
N ARG A 6 2.71 15.97 -35.02
CA ARG A 6 1.25 15.75 -34.94
C ARG A 6 0.84 14.69 -33.92
N MET A 7 1.72 13.77 -33.52
CA MET A 7 1.38 12.76 -32.50
C MET A 7 1.30 13.36 -31.09
N ASP A 8 2.16 14.33 -30.76
CA ASP A 8 2.09 15.03 -29.46
C ASP A 8 0.81 15.87 -29.33
N ARG A 9 0.28 16.38 -30.45
CA ARG A 9 -0.94 17.19 -30.46
C ARG A 9 -2.24 16.39 -30.26
N LEU A 10 -2.21 15.08 -30.48
CA LEU A 10 -3.38 14.20 -30.32
C LEU A 10 -3.47 13.55 -28.92
N MET A 11 -2.43 13.64 -28.09
CA MET A 11 -2.49 13.20 -26.67
C MET A 11 -3.07 14.25 -25.72
N VAL A 12 -3.35 15.49 -26.17
CA VAL A 12 -3.81 16.60 -25.32
C VAL A 12 -5.34 16.82 -25.35
N SER A 13 -6.08 16.01 -26.12
CA SER A 13 -7.54 16.16 -26.29
C SER A 13 -8.37 15.22 -25.40
N SER A 14 -8.03 15.10 -24.12
CA SER A 14 -8.95 14.57 -23.10
C SER A 14 -8.98 15.57 -21.95
N GLY A 15 -10.14 16.22 -21.74
CA GLY A 15 -10.42 17.28 -20.75
C GLY A 15 -9.23 17.74 -19.94
N SER A 16 -8.57 18.82 -20.38
CA SER A 16 -7.31 19.31 -19.82
C SER A 16 -7.46 19.64 -18.34
N VAL A 17 -7.15 18.68 -17.47
CA VAL A 17 -7.07 18.99 -16.05
C VAL A 17 -5.89 19.94 -15.87
N ARG A 18 -6.15 21.09 -15.26
CA ARG A 18 -5.14 22.13 -15.04
C ARG A 18 -3.92 21.52 -14.31
N PRO A 19 -2.69 21.81 -14.77
CA PRO A 19 -1.48 21.43 -14.05
C PRO A 19 -1.53 21.93 -12.61
N LEU A 20 -1.02 21.13 -11.66
CA LEU A 20 -0.91 21.53 -10.27
C LEU A 20 0.47 22.10 -9.98
N ASP A 21 0.53 23.06 -9.06
CA ASP A 21 1.78 23.53 -8.48
C ASP A 21 2.40 22.45 -7.57
N ALA A 22 3.74 22.37 -7.54
CA ALA A 22 4.45 21.38 -6.74
C ALA A 22 4.16 21.49 -5.24
N LYS A 23 4.04 22.72 -4.70
CA LYS A 23 3.70 22.96 -3.29
C LYS A 23 2.29 22.49 -2.99
N VAL A 24 1.34 22.69 -3.90
CA VAL A 24 -0.04 22.19 -3.76
C VAL A 24 -0.07 20.67 -3.69
N THR A 25 0.66 19.98 -4.58
CA THR A 25 0.77 18.50 -4.54
C THR A 25 1.34 18.01 -3.20
N ILE A 26 2.40 18.66 -2.69
CA ILE A 26 3.02 18.32 -1.41
C ILE A 26 2.06 18.55 -0.25
N TRP A 27 1.43 19.72 -0.16
CA TRP A 27 0.55 20.05 0.97
C TRP A 27 -0.72 19.22 1.00
N ILE A 28 -1.36 18.94 -0.14
CA ILE A 28 -2.50 18.01 -0.19
C ILE A 28 -2.09 16.65 0.37
N SER A 29 -0.93 16.12 -0.04
CA SER A 29 -0.44 14.83 0.42
C SER A 29 -0.09 14.85 1.91
N ALA A 30 0.57 15.91 2.39
CA ALA A 30 0.99 16.07 3.78
C ALA A 30 -0.20 16.21 4.73
N MET A 31 -1.19 17.03 4.36
CA MET A 31 -2.42 17.19 5.14
C MET A 31 -3.24 15.89 5.15
N SER A 32 -3.36 15.22 4.00
CA SER A 32 -4.07 13.93 3.91
C SER A 32 -3.40 12.87 4.82
N ALA A 33 -2.08 12.80 4.80
CA ALA A 33 -1.30 11.93 5.69
C ALA A 33 -1.45 12.29 7.17
N ALA A 34 -1.38 13.59 7.51
CA ALA A 34 -1.51 14.08 8.87
C ALA A 34 -2.92 13.86 9.45
N LEU A 35 -3.97 13.92 8.62
CA LEU A 35 -5.36 13.70 9.02
C LEU A 35 -5.71 12.21 9.17
N TYR A 36 -4.97 11.31 8.51
CA TYR A 36 -5.31 9.88 8.45
C TYR A 36 -5.58 9.22 9.82
N PRO A 37 -4.76 9.42 10.86
CA PRO A 37 -5.04 8.82 12.15
C PRO A 37 -6.34 9.29 12.81
N TRP A 38 -6.64 10.58 12.67
CA TRP A 38 -7.85 11.19 13.24
C TRP A 38 -9.12 10.67 12.58
N ILE A 39 -9.05 10.29 11.29
CA ILE A 39 -10.16 9.63 10.60
C ILE A 39 -10.42 8.25 11.23
N LEU A 40 -9.36 7.50 11.57
CA LEU A 40 -9.49 6.19 12.22
C LEU A 40 -9.98 6.30 13.68
N GLU A 41 -9.52 7.31 14.43
CA GLU A 41 -10.02 7.58 15.78
C GLU A 41 -11.51 7.98 15.74
N ALA A 42 -11.91 8.85 14.81
CA ALA A 42 -13.31 9.21 14.62
C ALA A 42 -14.16 7.99 14.23
N PHE A 43 -13.63 7.10 13.39
CA PHE A 43 -14.29 5.84 13.06
C PHE A 43 -14.50 5.01 14.33
N HIS A 44 -13.44 4.83 15.12
CA HIS A 44 -13.49 4.04 16.36
C HIS A 44 -14.52 4.61 17.35
N TRP A 45 -14.56 5.94 17.49
CA TRP A 45 -15.56 6.63 18.30
C TRP A 45 -16.99 6.37 17.81
N ALA A 46 -17.21 6.44 16.49
CA ALA A 46 -18.53 6.17 15.88
C ALA A 46 -19.02 4.74 16.12
N VAL A 47 -18.12 3.75 16.16
CA VAL A 47 -18.49 2.33 16.40
C VAL A 47 -18.50 1.93 17.88
N THR A 48 -18.00 2.78 18.78
CA THR A 48 -17.97 2.47 20.23
C THR A 48 -19.02 3.22 21.05
N LEU A 49 -19.27 4.51 20.79
CA LEU A 49 -20.24 5.31 21.57
C LEU A 49 -21.69 4.86 21.41
N ALA A 50 -22.00 4.19 20.31
CA ALA A 50 -23.37 3.93 19.88
C ALA A 50 -23.95 2.60 20.36
N GLY A 51 -23.17 1.78 21.06
CA GLY A 51 -23.64 0.48 21.55
C GLY A 51 -22.71 -0.25 22.53
N GLY A 52 -21.48 0.25 22.79
CA GLY A 52 -20.47 -0.58 23.45
C GLY A 52 -20.14 -1.84 22.62
N ILE A 53 -19.35 -2.76 23.19
CA ILE A 53 -18.90 -3.98 22.48
C ILE A 53 -20.08 -4.93 22.13
N ASN A 54 -21.23 -4.79 22.81
CA ASN A 54 -22.37 -5.72 22.73
C ASN A 54 -23.70 -5.09 22.27
N GLY A 55 -23.76 -3.79 22.02
CA GLY A 55 -24.99 -3.10 21.61
C GLY A 55 -25.10 -2.96 20.09
N SER A 56 -26.33 -2.98 19.59
CA SER A 56 -26.58 -2.74 18.16
C SER A 56 -26.32 -1.28 17.81
N LEU A 57 -25.48 -1.05 16.80
CA LEU A 57 -25.24 0.29 16.26
C LEU A 57 -26.53 0.80 15.59
N SER A 58 -26.90 2.05 15.87
CA SER A 58 -27.99 2.69 15.13
C SER A 58 -27.60 2.89 13.66
N ALA A 59 -28.59 2.92 12.75
CA ALA A 59 -28.34 3.11 11.32
C ALA A 59 -27.51 4.38 11.03
N GLY A 60 -27.73 5.45 11.80
CA GLY A 60 -26.94 6.68 11.68
C GLY A 60 -25.46 6.49 11.97
N HIS A 61 -25.11 5.77 13.04
CA HIS A 61 -23.71 5.48 13.38
C HIS A 61 -23.06 4.55 12.37
N ILE A 62 -23.79 3.58 11.81
CA ILE A 62 -23.30 2.72 10.72
C ILE A 62 -22.94 3.58 9.50
N VAL A 63 -23.81 4.51 9.11
CA VAL A 63 -23.53 5.42 7.97
C VAL A 63 -22.31 6.28 8.24
N VAL A 64 -22.19 6.87 9.43
CA VAL A 64 -21.03 7.70 9.81
C VAL A 64 -19.74 6.86 9.79
N ALA A 65 -19.74 5.67 10.40
CA ALA A 65 -18.59 4.77 10.41
C ALA A 65 -18.21 4.36 8.97
N ALA A 66 -19.18 4.03 8.11
CA ALA A 66 -18.92 3.69 6.72
C ALA A 66 -18.26 4.86 5.96
N LEU A 67 -18.76 6.09 6.15
CA LEU A 67 -18.18 7.29 5.53
C LEU A 67 -16.75 7.57 6.01
N LEU A 68 -16.49 7.41 7.31
CA LEU A 68 -15.15 7.57 7.88
C LEU A 68 -14.18 6.50 7.37
N LEU A 69 -14.64 5.26 7.24
CA LEU A 69 -13.83 4.21 6.65
C LEU A 69 -13.53 4.48 5.17
N ILE A 70 -14.53 4.92 4.40
CA ILE A 70 -14.33 5.37 3.01
C ILE A 70 -13.30 6.51 2.96
N ALA A 71 -13.36 7.47 3.87
CA ALA A 71 -12.39 8.56 3.96
C ALA A 71 -10.96 8.04 4.25
N ALA A 72 -10.81 7.02 5.10
CA ALA A 72 -9.51 6.40 5.38
C ALA A 72 -8.92 5.73 4.11
N PHE A 73 -9.74 5.06 3.29
CA PHE A 73 -9.33 4.52 1.99
C PHE A 73 -9.11 5.61 0.93
N ALA A 74 -9.76 6.76 1.05
CA ALA A 74 -9.59 7.88 0.14
C ALA A 74 -8.21 8.55 0.28
N VAL A 75 -7.59 8.55 1.47
CA VAL A 75 -6.25 9.15 1.70
C VAL A 75 -5.19 8.63 0.71
N PRO A 76 -4.88 7.32 0.63
CA PRO A 76 -3.89 6.81 -0.31
C PRO A 76 -4.32 7.01 -1.78
N LEU A 77 -5.62 7.02 -2.08
CA LEU A 77 -6.12 7.30 -3.42
C LEU A 77 -5.88 8.76 -3.83
N ILE A 78 -6.13 9.73 -2.95
CA ILE A 78 -5.84 11.14 -3.17
C ILE A 78 -4.34 11.31 -3.44
N CYS A 79 -3.48 10.69 -2.63
CA CYS A 79 -2.03 10.75 -2.80
C CYS A 79 -1.57 10.10 -4.12
N LEU A 80 -2.19 8.99 -4.53
CA LEU A 80 -1.93 8.35 -5.82
C LEU A 80 -2.34 9.24 -7.00
N ILE A 81 -3.50 9.89 -6.91
CA ILE A 81 -3.96 10.87 -7.91
C ILE A 81 -2.94 12.01 -7.98
N MET A 82 -2.52 12.57 -6.84
CA MET A 82 -1.51 13.63 -6.76
C MET A 82 -0.18 13.21 -7.42
N ALA A 83 0.30 11.99 -7.17
CA ALA A 83 1.51 11.47 -7.78
C ALA A 83 1.42 11.34 -9.33
N GLY A 84 0.20 11.13 -9.85
CA GLY A 84 -0.07 10.99 -11.28
C GLY A 84 -0.43 12.29 -12.01
N ARG A 85 -0.58 13.41 -11.31
CA ARG A 85 -0.89 14.71 -11.95
C ARG A 85 0.30 15.25 -12.72
N VAL A 86 0.00 16.05 -13.74
CA VAL A 86 0.97 16.94 -14.36
C VAL A 86 1.29 18.06 -13.37
N ILE A 87 2.56 18.18 -13.00
CA ILE A 87 3.05 19.17 -12.04
C ILE A 87 3.80 20.25 -12.82
N HIS A 88 3.34 21.50 -12.69
CA HIS A 88 3.97 22.66 -13.29
C HIS A 88 5.00 23.23 -12.31
N ALA A 89 6.25 22.77 -12.45
CA ALA A 89 7.38 23.20 -11.65
C ALA A 89 8.69 22.84 -12.37
N ALA A 90 9.83 23.29 -11.85
CA ALA A 90 11.12 22.82 -12.35
C ALA A 90 11.20 21.28 -12.23
N PRO A 91 11.94 20.56 -13.12
CA PRO A 91 11.98 19.10 -13.13
C PRO A 91 12.25 18.48 -11.75
N ARG A 92 13.17 19.07 -10.98
CA ARG A 92 13.49 18.65 -9.61
C ARG A 92 12.33 18.78 -8.64
N GLU A 93 11.66 19.92 -8.66
CA GLU A 93 10.54 20.21 -7.77
C GLU A 93 9.35 19.30 -8.11
N SER A 94 9.11 19.06 -9.40
CA SER A 94 8.12 18.11 -9.90
C SER A 94 8.42 16.68 -9.43
N THR A 95 9.66 16.19 -9.59
CA THR A 95 10.07 14.88 -9.09
C THR A 95 9.95 14.77 -7.58
N ARG A 96 10.36 15.82 -6.83
CA ARG A 96 10.23 15.87 -5.37
C ARG A 96 8.77 15.78 -4.92
N ALA A 97 7.89 16.60 -5.50
CA ALA A 97 6.47 16.59 -5.19
C ALA A 97 5.83 15.24 -5.51
N ARG A 98 6.19 14.63 -6.65
CA ARG A 98 5.76 13.27 -7.00
C ARG A 98 6.24 12.22 -5.99
N ARG A 99 7.53 12.23 -5.61
CA ARG A 99 8.10 11.31 -4.63
C ARG A 99 7.42 11.45 -3.26
N PHE A 100 7.13 12.68 -2.84
CA PHE A 100 6.39 12.95 -1.62
C PHE A 100 4.97 12.36 -1.66
N ALA A 101 4.24 12.59 -2.76
CA ALA A 101 2.90 12.00 -2.95
C ALA A 101 2.94 10.46 -2.98
N LEU A 102 3.96 9.86 -3.62
CA LEU A 102 4.16 8.40 -3.63
C LEU A 102 4.45 7.84 -2.23
N LEU A 103 5.24 8.53 -1.42
CA LEU A 103 5.45 8.17 -0.02
C LEU A 103 4.13 8.24 0.77
N ALA A 104 3.32 9.27 0.52
CA ALA A 104 2.02 9.44 1.17
C ALA A 104 0.97 8.38 0.76
N VAL A 105 1.12 7.70 -0.39
CA VAL A 105 0.32 6.50 -0.71
C VAL A 105 0.52 5.39 0.33
N ALA A 106 1.72 5.29 0.91
CA ALA A 106 2.05 4.29 1.92
C ALA A 106 1.58 4.65 3.35
N VAL A 107 0.83 5.74 3.53
CA VAL A 107 0.35 6.21 4.85
C VAL A 107 -0.33 5.13 5.68
N PRO A 108 -1.27 4.30 5.17
CA PRO A 108 -1.90 3.25 5.97
C PRO A 108 -0.90 2.25 6.58
N THR A 109 0.14 1.88 5.81
CA THR A 109 1.12 0.90 6.24
C THR A 109 2.28 1.50 7.03
N LEU A 110 2.69 2.73 6.71
CA LEU A 110 3.56 3.52 7.58
C LEU A 110 2.88 3.76 8.94
N TYR A 111 1.56 3.95 8.90
CA TYR A 111 0.57 3.99 9.98
C TYR A 111 0.88 2.98 11.08
N VAL A 112 0.59 1.74 10.69
CA VAL A 112 0.76 0.52 11.46
C VAL A 112 2.22 0.34 11.89
N PHE A 113 3.18 0.50 10.97
CA PHE A 113 4.58 0.23 11.29
C PHE A 113 5.14 1.20 12.33
N PHE A 114 4.87 2.51 12.17
CA PHE A 114 5.22 3.54 13.14
C PHE A 114 4.62 3.23 14.51
N GLY A 115 3.36 2.83 14.52
CA GLY A 115 2.66 2.46 15.73
C GLY A 115 3.28 1.27 16.46
N VAL A 116 3.61 0.19 15.75
CA VAL A 116 4.27 -0.99 16.34
C VAL A 116 5.62 -0.62 16.94
N LEU A 117 6.42 0.19 16.23
CA LEU A 117 7.73 0.62 16.71
C LEU A 117 7.64 1.50 17.96
N THR A 118 6.70 2.44 17.99
CA THR A 118 6.51 3.32 19.16
C THR A 118 6.00 2.55 20.38
N TYR A 119 5.11 1.57 20.17
CA TYR A 119 4.68 0.65 21.23
C TYR A 119 5.87 -0.16 21.80
N MET A 120 6.66 -0.78 20.92
CA MET A 120 7.84 -1.56 21.35
C MET A 120 8.90 -0.70 22.04
N ALA A 121 9.00 0.58 21.68
CA ALA A 121 9.88 1.55 22.32
C ALA A 121 9.36 2.06 23.68
N GLY A 122 8.15 1.65 24.10
CA GLY A 122 7.54 2.08 25.36
C GLY A 122 7.08 3.54 25.35
N SER A 123 6.76 4.11 24.18
CA SER A 123 6.25 5.48 24.10
C SER A 123 4.93 5.63 24.84
N THR A 124 4.85 6.62 25.73
CA THR A 124 3.60 7.01 26.42
C THR A 124 2.85 8.11 25.68
N ILE A 125 3.45 8.71 24.65
CA ILE A 125 2.82 9.73 23.81
C ILE A 125 1.97 9.01 22.77
N PRO A 126 0.67 9.34 22.64
CA PRO A 126 -0.15 8.77 21.58
C PRO A 126 0.46 9.11 20.24
N ASP A 127 0.59 8.11 19.39
CA ASP A 127 1.31 8.22 18.13
C ASP A 127 0.66 9.19 17.14
N THR A 128 -0.64 9.47 17.28
CA THR A 128 -1.35 10.56 16.58
C THR A 128 -0.70 11.93 16.77
N TRP A 129 -0.31 12.24 18.01
CA TRP A 129 0.32 13.52 18.36
C TRP A 129 1.76 13.66 17.85
N VAL A 130 2.42 12.54 17.50
CA VAL A 130 3.74 12.57 16.86
C VAL A 130 3.58 12.56 15.34
N TRP A 131 2.66 11.76 14.82
CA TRP A 131 2.43 11.54 13.40
C TRP A 131 2.01 12.80 12.66
N SER A 132 0.97 13.49 13.13
CA SER A 132 0.42 14.63 12.40
C SER A 132 1.43 15.79 12.30
N PRO A 133 2.11 16.22 13.39
CA PRO A 133 3.15 17.23 13.28
C PRO A 133 4.31 16.78 12.40
N ALA A 134 4.73 15.52 12.47
CA ALA A 134 5.81 15.00 11.63
C ALA A 134 5.49 15.15 10.14
N TRP A 135 4.29 14.80 9.69
CA TRP A 135 3.90 14.95 8.28
C TRP A 135 3.78 16.40 7.83
N LEU A 136 3.29 17.29 8.69
CA LEU A 136 3.24 18.73 8.39
C LEU A 136 4.66 19.33 8.29
N LEU A 137 5.57 18.94 9.19
CA LEU A 137 6.96 19.35 9.15
C LEU A 137 7.70 18.79 7.92
N LEU A 138 7.44 17.54 7.55
CA LEU A 138 7.96 16.95 6.32
C LEU A 138 7.43 17.67 5.08
N GLY A 139 6.16 18.06 5.05
CA GLY A 139 5.57 18.88 3.99
C GLY A 139 6.21 20.27 3.91
N ALA A 140 6.38 20.94 5.05
CA ALA A 140 7.07 22.22 5.13
C ALA A 140 8.53 22.12 4.67
N TRP A 141 9.24 21.06 5.05
CA TRP A 141 10.60 20.79 4.58
C TRP A 141 10.65 20.52 3.07
N ALA A 142 9.73 19.69 2.56
CA ALA A 142 9.67 19.33 1.14
C ALA A 142 9.30 20.52 0.24
N THR A 143 8.69 21.58 0.78
CA THR A 143 8.36 22.81 0.04
C THR A 143 9.46 23.86 0.08
N ARG A 144 10.53 23.69 0.88
CA ARG A 144 11.68 24.60 0.87
C ARG A 144 12.36 24.58 -0.49
N GLU A 145 12.76 25.75 -0.98
CA GLU A 145 13.53 25.87 -2.21
C GLU A 145 14.86 25.13 -2.04
N GLY A 146 15.21 24.32 -3.02
CA GLY A 146 16.49 23.60 -3.07
C GLY A 146 17.26 24.03 -4.30
N ASP A 147 18.59 23.96 -4.24
CA ASP A 147 19.46 24.44 -5.30
C ASP A 147 19.10 23.89 -6.69
N SER A 148 19.07 24.81 -7.64
CA SER A 148 18.73 24.63 -9.06
C SER A 148 19.79 23.86 -9.85
N SER A 149 20.47 22.86 -9.29
CA SER A 149 21.35 22.03 -10.14
C SER A 149 20.54 21.14 -11.09
N MET A 150 21.10 20.73 -12.21
CA MET A 150 20.39 19.87 -13.16
C MET A 150 20.29 18.45 -12.58
N LEU A 151 19.15 17.76 -12.75
CA LEU A 151 19.14 16.31 -12.55
C LEU A 151 19.85 15.65 -13.73
N SER A 152 20.84 14.82 -13.45
CA SER A 152 21.23 13.78 -14.41
C SER A 152 20.05 12.82 -14.50
N GLN A 153 19.42 12.69 -15.67
CA GLN A 153 18.34 11.72 -15.87
C GLN A 153 18.88 10.31 -15.60
N ALA A 154 18.43 9.67 -14.52
CA ALA A 154 18.82 8.30 -14.25
C ALA A 154 18.01 7.34 -15.13
N HIS A 155 18.69 6.53 -15.94
CA HIS A 155 18.03 5.47 -16.68
C HIS A 155 17.84 4.22 -15.81
N PRO A 156 16.63 3.64 -15.78
CA PRO A 156 16.37 2.42 -15.02
C PRO A 156 17.18 1.25 -15.59
N SER A 157 17.94 0.56 -14.73
CA SER A 157 18.77 -0.59 -15.13
C SER A 157 17.92 -1.75 -15.61
N SER A 158 18.14 -2.20 -16.85
CA SER A 158 17.46 -3.37 -17.43
C SER A 158 17.76 -4.64 -16.65
N ARG A 159 19.01 -4.86 -16.25
CA ARG A 159 19.44 -6.00 -15.43
C ARG A 159 18.72 -6.02 -14.08
N LEU A 160 18.61 -4.87 -13.42
CA LEU A 160 17.89 -4.76 -12.14
C LEU A 160 16.40 -5.08 -12.31
N ARG A 161 15.77 -4.61 -13.39
CA ARG A 161 14.36 -4.92 -13.69
C ARG A 161 14.14 -6.42 -13.88
N VAL A 162 15.03 -7.10 -14.60
CA VAL A 162 14.95 -8.55 -14.81
C VAL A 162 15.14 -9.29 -13.49
N ALA A 163 16.18 -8.95 -12.71
CA ALA A 163 16.42 -9.56 -11.41
C ALA A 163 15.26 -9.35 -10.43
N HIS A 164 14.69 -8.14 -10.39
CA HIS A 164 13.49 -7.82 -9.62
C HIS A 164 12.28 -8.64 -10.10
N GLY A 165 12.10 -8.80 -11.40
CA GLY A 165 11.02 -9.63 -11.97
C GLY A 165 11.12 -11.10 -11.56
N ILE A 166 12.32 -11.70 -11.71
CA ILE A 166 12.56 -13.12 -11.37
C ILE A 166 12.34 -13.37 -9.87
N SER A 167 12.95 -12.55 -9.01
CA SER A 167 12.75 -12.66 -7.55
C SER A 167 11.30 -12.33 -7.14
N GLY A 168 10.62 -11.45 -7.90
CA GLY A 168 9.20 -11.16 -7.74
C GLY A 168 8.33 -12.38 -8.05
N SER A 169 8.65 -13.16 -9.09
CA SER A 169 7.97 -14.41 -9.39
C SER A 169 8.14 -15.46 -8.28
N ILE A 170 9.33 -15.56 -7.69
CA ILE A 170 9.56 -16.44 -6.52
C ILE A 170 8.73 -15.98 -5.33
N THR A 171 8.74 -14.68 -5.04
CA THR A 171 7.95 -14.07 -3.95
C THR A 171 6.46 -14.30 -4.17
N ALA A 172 5.99 -14.22 -5.42
CA ALA A 172 4.60 -14.41 -5.78
C ALA A 172 4.09 -15.81 -5.42
N LEU A 173 4.92 -16.86 -5.50
CA LEU A 173 4.52 -18.22 -5.09
C LEU A 173 4.10 -18.26 -3.62
N TYR A 174 4.92 -17.67 -2.75
CA TYR A 174 4.60 -17.56 -1.32
C TYR A 174 3.37 -16.66 -1.08
N VAL A 175 3.35 -15.47 -1.69
CA VAL A 175 2.27 -14.49 -1.48
C VAL A 175 0.92 -15.04 -1.94
N LEU A 176 0.86 -15.72 -3.09
CA LEU A 176 -0.39 -16.31 -3.59
C LEU A 176 -0.88 -17.42 -2.67
N PHE A 177 0.01 -18.30 -2.20
CA PHE A 177 -0.34 -19.28 -1.18
C PHE A 177 -0.88 -18.60 0.09
N HIS A 178 -0.21 -17.56 0.57
CA HIS A 178 -0.57 -16.83 1.78
C HIS A 178 -1.94 -16.15 1.66
N ILE A 179 -2.23 -15.51 0.52
CA ILE A 179 -3.53 -14.90 0.22
C ILE A 179 -4.63 -15.96 0.13
N ILE A 180 -4.37 -17.09 -0.54
CA ILE A 180 -5.32 -18.20 -0.62
C ILE A 180 -5.62 -18.75 0.78
N ASN A 181 -4.60 -18.94 1.61
CA ASN A 181 -4.78 -19.36 3.01
C ASN A 181 -5.71 -18.40 3.77
N HIS A 182 -5.54 -17.09 3.62
CA HIS A 182 -6.44 -16.10 4.24
C HIS A 182 -7.90 -16.20 3.78
N LEU A 183 -8.16 -16.59 2.52
CA LEU A 183 -9.52 -16.83 2.03
C LEU A 183 -10.22 -17.99 2.75
N PHE A 184 -9.49 -18.99 3.25
CA PHE A 184 -10.08 -20.06 4.07
C PHE A 184 -10.67 -19.55 5.40
N GLY A 185 -10.30 -18.33 5.82
CA GLY A 185 -10.94 -17.66 6.95
C GLY A 185 -12.44 -17.36 6.75
N LEU A 186 -12.91 -17.32 5.50
CA LEU A 186 -14.33 -17.24 5.16
C LEU A 186 -15.08 -18.54 5.46
N ILE A 187 -14.38 -19.67 5.56
CA ILE A 187 -14.96 -20.93 6.00
C ILE A 187 -14.90 -20.97 7.53
N SER A 188 -13.71 -20.95 8.10
CA SER A 188 -13.51 -20.87 9.55
C SER A 188 -12.06 -20.57 9.93
N PRO A 189 -11.79 -20.09 11.16
CA PRO A 189 -10.43 -20.00 11.68
C PRO A 189 -9.67 -21.34 11.66
N GLN A 190 -10.39 -22.46 11.83
CA GLN A 190 -9.82 -23.81 11.79
C GLN A 190 -9.43 -24.23 10.37
N ALA A 191 -10.24 -23.89 9.36
CA ALA A 191 -9.91 -24.16 7.96
C ALA A 191 -8.66 -23.37 7.54
N HIS A 192 -8.59 -22.09 7.92
CA HIS A 192 -7.39 -21.28 7.78
C HIS A 192 -6.18 -21.93 8.50
N ALA A 193 -6.36 -22.40 9.73
CA ALA A 193 -5.27 -23.04 10.49
C ALA A 193 -4.75 -24.31 9.81
N ALA A 194 -5.65 -25.18 9.32
CA ALA A 194 -5.27 -26.41 8.63
C ALA A 194 -4.43 -26.14 7.37
N VAL A 195 -4.85 -25.18 6.54
CA VAL A 195 -4.08 -24.80 5.34
C VAL A 195 -2.77 -24.11 5.72
N MET A 196 -2.79 -23.25 6.74
CA MET A 196 -1.61 -22.58 7.26
C MET A 196 -0.55 -23.58 7.73
N ASP A 197 -0.94 -24.62 8.47
CA ASP A 197 -0.02 -25.60 9.02
C ASP A 197 0.64 -26.45 7.93
N ILE A 198 -0.08 -26.78 6.84
CA ILE A 198 0.53 -27.40 5.64
C ILE A 198 1.63 -26.48 5.09
N GLY A 199 1.32 -25.20 4.89
CA GLY A 199 2.30 -24.24 4.38
C GLY A 199 3.51 -24.05 5.30
N ARG A 200 3.31 -24.08 6.63
CA ARG A 200 4.38 -23.91 7.62
C ARG A 200 5.44 -25.01 7.53
N THR A 201 5.09 -26.21 7.09
CA THR A 201 6.08 -27.27 6.84
C THR A 201 7.11 -26.88 5.77
N VAL A 202 6.75 -25.95 4.88
CA VAL A 202 7.60 -25.46 3.79
C VAL A 202 8.23 -24.12 4.14
N TYR A 203 7.42 -23.07 4.34
CA TYR A 203 7.96 -21.70 4.44
C TYR A 203 8.59 -21.37 5.79
N ARG A 204 8.41 -22.22 6.82
CA ARG A 204 9.13 -22.13 8.11
C ARG A 204 10.27 -23.14 8.22
N ALA A 205 10.58 -23.88 7.15
CA ALA A 205 11.76 -24.74 7.16
C ALA A 205 13.03 -23.89 7.34
N ALA A 206 14.02 -24.40 8.07
CA ALA A 206 15.21 -23.65 8.49
C ALA A 206 15.99 -23.00 7.32
N ALA A 207 15.97 -23.62 6.14
CA ALA A 207 16.59 -23.07 4.94
C ALA A 207 15.68 -22.13 4.14
N ILE A 208 14.35 -22.34 4.18
CA ILE A 208 13.39 -21.63 3.34
C ILE A 208 12.98 -20.30 3.99
N GLU A 209 12.78 -20.25 5.30
CA GLU A 209 12.37 -19.01 5.99
C GLU A 209 13.40 -17.88 5.76
N PRO A 210 14.72 -18.07 5.97
CA PRO A 210 15.72 -17.03 5.71
C PRO A 210 15.86 -16.69 4.22
N LEU A 211 15.66 -17.67 3.32
CA LEU A 211 15.69 -17.43 1.89
C LEU A 211 14.53 -16.53 1.46
N LEU A 212 13.30 -16.82 1.91
CA LEU A 212 12.13 -15.99 1.64
C LEU A 212 12.31 -14.56 2.17
N VAL A 213 12.82 -14.43 3.40
CA VAL A 213 13.19 -13.13 4.00
C VAL A 213 14.16 -12.37 3.09
N THR A 214 15.23 -13.04 2.64
CA THR A 214 16.26 -12.44 1.77
C THR A 214 15.68 -11.97 0.44
N VAL A 215 14.83 -12.80 -0.19
CA VAL A 215 14.18 -12.45 -1.46
C VAL A 215 13.22 -11.27 -1.28
N MET A 216 12.47 -11.21 -0.17
CA MET A 216 11.60 -10.07 0.15
C MET A 216 12.37 -8.78 0.43
N LEU A 217 13.49 -8.84 1.17
CA LEU A 217 14.38 -7.70 1.36
C LEU A 217 14.99 -7.23 0.03
N PHE A 218 15.37 -8.17 -0.84
CA PHE A 218 15.81 -7.84 -2.19
C PHE A 218 14.69 -7.16 -2.99
N GLN A 219 13.44 -7.63 -2.91
CA GLN A 219 12.29 -6.98 -3.54
C GLN A 219 12.12 -5.53 -3.09
N ILE A 220 12.21 -5.27 -1.78
CA ILE A 220 12.16 -3.91 -1.20
C ILE A 220 13.28 -3.03 -1.80
N ILE A 221 14.53 -3.46 -1.68
CA ILE A 221 15.70 -2.65 -2.06
C ILE A 221 15.71 -2.39 -3.58
N SER A 222 15.50 -3.44 -4.38
CA SER A 222 15.47 -3.33 -5.84
C SER A 222 14.27 -2.52 -6.33
N GLY A 223 13.09 -2.69 -5.73
CA GLY A 223 11.88 -1.94 -6.03
C GLY A 223 12.02 -0.45 -5.75
N LEU A 224 12.55 -0.08 -4.58
CA LEU A 224 12.81 1.33 -4.22
C LEU A 224 13.84 1.97 -5.15
N ARG A 225 14.90 1.24 -5.53
CA ARG A 225 15.88 1.73 -6.50
C ARG A 225 15.25 1.97 -7.87
N LEU A 226 14.37 1.08 -8.34
CA LEU A 226 13.63 1.27 -9.58
C LEU A 226 12.65 2.45 -9.49
N ALA A 227 11.90 2.57 -8.39
CA ALA A 227 11.00 3.68 -8.13
C ALA A 227 11.73 5.04 -8.15
N TRP A 228 12.92 5.10 -7.55
CA TRP A 228 13.76 6.29 -7.57
C TRP A 228 14.10 6.73 -9.00
N THR A 229 14.54 5.80 -9.86
CA THR A 229 14.87 6.13 -11.26
C THR A 229 13.62 6.48 -12.09
N TRP A 230 12.51 5.77 -11.91
CA TRP A 230 11.30 6.01 -12.71
C TRP A 230 10.57 7.31 -12.36
N THR A 231 10.74 7.83 -11.15
CA THR A 231 10.14 9.12 -10.75
C THR A 231 10.77 10.33 -11.42
N GLU A 232 11.95 10.18 -12.04
CA GLU A 232 12.62 11.20 -12.86
C GLU A 232 12.15 11.20 -14.31
N THR A 233 11.34 10.22 -14.70
CA THR A 233 10.84 10.05 -16.07
C THR A 233 9.36 10.39 -16.20
N THR A 234 8.93 10.69 -17.42
CA THR A 234 7.50 10.76 -17.76
C THR A 234 6.88 9.37 -17.73
N ALA A 235 5.75 9.23 -17.04
CA ALA A 235 5.11 7.95 -16.79
C ALA A 235 3.62 8.02 -17.16
N ASP A 236 3.10 6.96 -17.78
CA ASP A 236 1.66 6.77 -17.92
C ASP A 236 1.03 6.41 -16.55
N ARG A 237 -0.30 6.48 -16.45
CA ARG A 237 -1.03 6.16 -15.21
C ARG A 237 -0.73 4.75 -14.67
N TYR A 238 -0.44 3.80 -15.56
CA TYR A 238 -0.14 2.41 -15.19
C TYR A 238 1.24 2.29 -14.54
N ARG A 239 2.22 3.02 -15.07
CA ARG A 239 3.56 3.15 -14.48
C ARG A 239 3.50 3.88 -13.15
N VAL A 240 2.72 4.97 -13.05
CA VAL A 240 2.51 5.68 -11.77
C VAL A 240 1.94 4.72 -10.72
N PHE A 241 0.90 3.96 -11.07
CA PHE A 241 0.34 2.94 -10.19
C PHE A 241 1.38 1.88 -9.80
N GLN A 242 2.17 1.37 -10.76
CA GLN A 242 3.20 0.37 -10.48
C GLN A 242 4.25 0.90 -9.49
N VAL A 243 4.68 2.15 -9.66
CA VAL A 243 5.63 2.79 -8.74
C VAL A 243 4.99 2.99 -7.36
N ALA A 244 3.76 3.51 -7.31
CA ALA A 244 3.05 3.76 -6.05
C ALA A 244 2.80 2.49 -5.25
N SER A 245 2.29 1.45 -5.92
CA SER A 245 2.11 0.13 -5.31
C SER A 245 3.45 -0.46 -4.87
N GLY A 246 4.55 -0.28 -5.62
CA GLY A 246 5.88 -0.71 -5.21
C GLY A 246 6.40 0.00 -3.95
N VAL A 247 6.17 1.32 -3.83
CA VAL A 247 6.51 2.10 -2.63
C VAL A 247 5.66 1.65 -1.43
N PHE A 248 4.35 1.48 -1.63
CA PHE A 248 3.46 0.92 -0.61
C PHE A 248 3.94 -0.46 -0.16
N MET A 249 4.19 -1.38 -1.10
CA MET A 249 4.61 -2.74 -0.81
C MET A 249 5.97 -2.80 -0.12
N SER A 250 6.86 -1.86 -0.40
CA SER A 250 8.16 -1.79 0.28
C SER A 250 8.00 -1.58 1.79
N VAL A 251 7.12 -0.66 2.18
CA VAL A 251 6.80 -0.42 3.59
C VAL A 251 5.96 -1.56 4.17
N PHE A 252 4.99 -2.06 3.39
CA PHE A 252 4.11 -3.14 3.82
C PHE A 252 4.88 -4.41 4.14
N ILE A 253 5.76 -4.87 3.24
CA ILE A 253 6.57 -6.08 3.46
C ILE A 253 7.45 -5.90 4.70
N LEU A 254 8.14 -4.76 4.81
CA LEU A 254 9.02 -4.48 5.95
C LEU A 254 8.24 -4.48 7.27
N GLY A 255 7.14 -3.73 7.34
CA GLY A 255 6.32 -3.63 8.54
C GLY A 255 5.62 -4.94 8.88
N HIS A 256 5.09 -5.66 7.89
CA HIS A 256 4.43 -6.94 8.08
C HIS A 256 5.40 -8.02 8.57
N MET A 257 6.60 -8.10 7.98
CA MET A 257 7.65 -9.00 8.48
C MET A 257 8.09 -8.63 9.89
N ASN A 258 8.24 -7.33 10.20
CA ASN A 258 8.51 -6.88 11.57
C ASN A 258 7.41 -7.35 12.53
N SER A 259 6.14 -7.16 12.18
CA SER A 259 5.01 -7.59 13.02
C SER A 259 5.01 -9.10 13.29
N VAL A 260 5.35 -9.91 12.30
CA VAL A 260 5.36 -11.38 12.42
C VAL A 260 6.59 -11.89 13.17
N PHE A 261 7.79 -11.45 12.79
CA PHE A 261 9.04 -12.02 13.33
C PHE A 261 9.48 -11.34 14.63
N ILE A 262 9.40 -10.01 14.67
CA ILE A 262 9.95 -9.23 15.77
C ILE A 262 8.88 -8.99 16.82
N PHE A 263 7.75 -8.37 16.43
CA PHE A 263 6.73 -7.99 17.38
C PHE A 263 6.02 -9.21 17.99
N ALA A 264 5.43 -10.09 17.17
CA ALA A 264 4.67 -11.24 17.68
C ALA A 264 5.58 -12.31 18.30
N ARG A 265 6.51 -12.88 17.51
CA ARG A 265 7.28 -14.06 17.94
C ARG A 265 8.38 -13.74 18.96
N THR A 266 9.04 -12.59 18.84
CA THR A 266 10.21 -12.28 19.68
C THR A 266 9.85 -11.39 20.86
N PHE A 267 9.04 -10.34 20.64
CA PHE A 267 8.73 -9.34 21.65
C PHE A 267 7.55 -9.74 22.54
N LEU A 268 6.45 -10.24 21.96
CA LEU A 268 5.25 -10.67 22.69
C LEU A 268 5.23 -12.16 23.05
N ASP A 269 6.08 -12.97 22.42
CA ASP A 269 6.10 -14.44 22.54
C ASP A 269 4.72 -15.10 22.25
N ILE A 270 4.06 -14.65 21.17
CA ILE A 270 2.75 -15.17 20.73
C ILE A 270 2.81 -15.80 19.33
N PRO A 271 1.93 -16.78 19.04
CA PRO A 271 1.84 -17.36 17.70
C PRO A 271 1.33 -16.35 16.66
N THR A 272 1.83 -16.47 15.44
CA THR A 272 1.36 -15.68 14.28
C THR A 272 0.28 -16.46 13.53
N ASP A 273 -0.92 -16.50 14.10
CA ASP A 273 -2.08 -17.26 13.62
C ASP A 273 -3.28 -16.34 13.27
N TRP A 274 -4.47 -16.93 13.10
CA TRP A 274 -5.68 -16.18 12.79
C TRP A 274 -6.05 -15.18 13.89
N ALA A 275 -5.87 -15.52 15.16
CA ALA A 275 -6.23 -14.64 16.27
C ALA A 275 -5.34 -13.39 16.27
N PHE A 276 -4.03 -13.58 16.05
CA PHE A 276 -3.09 -12.47 15.85
C PHE A 276 -3.47 -11.62 14.64
N ALA A 277 -3.72 -12.24 13.48
CA ALA A 277 -4.03 -11.52 12.25
C ALA A 277 -5.35 -10.74 12.32
N ALA A 278 -6.38 -11.30 12.95
CA ALA A 278 -7.71 -10.70 13.09
C ALA A 278 -7.86 -9.80 14.32
N GLY A 279 -6.82 -9.66 15.16
CA GLY A 279 -6.85 -8.84 16.36
C GLY A 279 -7.80 -9.34 17.44
N LEU A 280 -7.98 -10.66 17.55
CA LEU A 280 -8.88 -11.26 18.54
C LEU A 280 -8.38 -11.04 19.99
N PRO A 281 -9.29 -10.90 20.97
CA PRO A 281 -10.75 -11.02 20.85
C PRO A 281 -11.48 -9.75 20.39
N ALA A 282 -10.82 -8.59 20.37
CA ALA A 282 -11.47 -7.32 20.07
C ALA A 282 -11.84 -7.15 18.58
N GLY A 283 -11.14 -7.87 17.70
CA GLY A 283 -11.34 -7.81 16.26
C GLY A 283 -10.71 -6.57 15.62
N LEU A 284 -10.87 -6.45 14.30
CA LEU A 284 -10.33 -5.33 13.53
C LEU A 284 -11.12 -4.02 13.67
N ILE A 285 -12.40 -4.07 14.05
CA ILE A 285 -13.29 -2.90 13.99
C ILE A 285 -13.38 -2.18 15.35
N HIS A 286 -13.48 -2.92 16.45
CA HIS A 286 -13.89 -2.37 17.74
C HIS A 286 -12.72 -1.91 18.62
N ASP A 287 -11.49 -2.25 18.24
CA ASP A 287 -10.29 -1.83 18.95
C ASP A 287 -9.64 -0.61 18.27
N ALA A 288 -9.28 0.39 19.10
CA ALA A 288 -8.73 1.67 18.64
C ALA A 288 -7.39 1.51 17.91
N TRP A 289 -6.65 0.45 18.22
CA TRP A 289 -5.42 0.11 17.54
C TRP A 289 -5.68 -0.73 16.29
N ASN A 290 -6.47 -1.79 16.39
CA ASN A 290 -6.63 -2.77 15.33
C ASN A 290 -7.32 -2.20 14.08
N ILE A 291 -8.12 -1.13 14.18
CA ILE A 291 -8.74 -0.51 13.01
C ILE A 291 -7.74 -0.05 11.95
N ARG A 292 -6.50 0.24 12.36
CA ARG A 292 -5.39 0.59 11.46
C ARG A 292 -5.04 -0.56 10.50
N LEU A 293 -5.23 -1.79 10.96
CA LEU A 293 -4.93 -3.01 10.21
C LEU A 293 -5.88 -3.20 9.03
N LEU A 294 -7.12 -2.71 9.09
CA LEU A 294 -8.11 -2.96 8.05
C LEU A 294 -7.75 -2.26 6.72
N PRO A 295 -7.47 -0.94 6.66
CA PRO A 295 -6.95 -0.34 5.44
C PRO A 295 -5.56 -0.87 5.06
N HIS A 296 -4.70 -1.15 6.05
CA HIS A 296 -3.36 -1.70 5.82
C HIS A 296 -3.39 -3.04 5.09
N TYR A 297 -4.17 -4.02 5.57
CA TYR A 297 -4.28 -5.34 4.94
C TYR A 297 -5.05 -5.32 3.64
N ALA A 298 -6.18 -4.60 3.57
CA ALA A 298 -6.96 -4.47 2.35
C ALA A 298 -6.10 -3.90 1.21
N LEU A 299 -5.40 -2.79 1.45
CA LEU A 299 -4.53 -2.20 0.45
C LEU A 299 -3.28 -3.04 0.18
N GLY A 300 -2.76 -3.77 1.18
CA GLY A 300 -1.67 -4.74 1.00
C GLY A 300 -2.04 -5.82 -0.02
N VAL A 301 -3.19 -6.47 0.15
CA VAL A 301 -3.70 -7.49 -0.77
C VAL A 301 -4.00 -6.88 -2.14
N PHE A 302 -4.72 -5.76 -2.19
CA PHE A 302 -5.05 -5.10 -3.44
C PHE A 302 -3.81 -4.68 -4.23
N PHE A 303 -2.85 -4.02 -3.58
CA PHE A 303 -1.65 -3.53 -4.24
C PHE A 303 -0.71 -4.65 -4.64
N VAL A 304 -0.49 -5.69 -3.82
CA VAL A 304 0.44 -6.78 -4.21
C VAL A 304 -0.07 -7.50 -5.46
N LEU A 305 -1.36 -7.83 -5.52
CA LEU A 305 -1.95 -8.51 -6.67
C LEU A 305 -1.96 -7.60 -7.92
N THR A 306 -2.39 -6.34 -7.78
CA THR A 306 -2.40 -5.40 -8.91
C THR A 306 -0.97 -5.02 -9.36
N HIS A 307 0.01 -5.07 -8.46
CA HIS A 307 1.43 -4.88 -8.79
C HIS A 307 1.94 -6.03 -9.67
N LEU A 308 1.54 -7.28 -9.39
CA LEU A 308 1.83 -8.43 -10.27
C LEU A 308 1.22 -8.23 -11.66
N PHE A 309 -0.03 -7.76 -11.75
CA PHE A 309 -0.64 -7.42 -13.05
C PHE A 309 0.05 -6.24 -13.76
N SER A 310 0.62 -5.30 -13.00
CA SER A 310 1.46 -4.24 -13.56
C SER A 310 2.77 -4.78 -14.14
N GLY A 311 3.38 -5.77 -13.46
CA GLY A 311 4.51 -6.53 -13.98
C GLY A 311 4.15 -7.32 -15.25
N LEU A 312 3.04 -8.04 -15.23
CA LEU A 312 2.51 -8.77 -16.39
C LEU A 312 2.26 -7.82 -17.58
N ARG A 313 1.67 -6.65 -17.35
CA ARG A 313 1.48 -5.64 -18.40
C ARG A 313 2.80 -5.27 -19.06
N VAL A 314 3.88 -5.10 -18.29
CA VAL A 314 5.22 -4.80 -18.85
C VAL A 314 5.72 -5.95 -19.72
N VAL A 315 5.51 -7.21 -19.30
CA VAL A 315 5.88 -8.40 -20.08
C VAL A 315 5.06 -8.47 -21.38
N LEU A 316 3.74 -8.34 -21.29
CA LEU A 316 2.84 -8.37 -22.46
C LEU A 316 3.24 -7.34 -23.52
N LEU A 317 3.52 -6.11 -23.10
CA LEU A 317 3.96 -5.04 -24.01
C LEU A 317 5.33 -5.34 -24.63
N ALA A 318 6.24 -6.00 -23.90
CA ALA A 318 7.54 -6.43 -24.42
C ALA A 318 7.43 -7.57 -25.45
N HIS A 319 6.34 -8.34 -25.39
CA HIS A 319 5.98 -9.39 -26.35
C HIS A 319 4.93 -8.93 -27.36
N GLU A 320 4.91 -7.62 -27.68
CA GLU A 320 4.11 -7.02 -28.76
C GLU A 320 2.59 -7.16 -28.63
N VAL A 321 2.08 -7.51 -27.45
CA VAL A 321 0.63 -7.47 -27.18
C VAL A 321 0.16 -6.02 -27.26
N SER A 322 -0.97 -5.79 -27.95
CA SER A 322 -1.51 -4.44 -28.13
C SER A 322 -1.76 -3.74 -26.78
N GLN A 323 -1.52 -2.42 -26.74
CA GLN A 323 -1.72 -1.63 -25.53
C GLN A 323 -3.15 -1.75 -24.97
N SER A 324 -4.15 -1.81 -25.85
CA SER A 324 -5.55 -2.00 -25.48
C SER A 324 -5.75 -3.31 -24.71
N ASN A 325 -5.23 -4.42 -25.22
CA ASN A 325 -5.35 -5.73 -24.58
C ASN A 325 -4.57 -5.81 -23.27
N ALA A 326 -3.34 -5.29 -23.24
CA ALA A 326 -2.54 -5.23 -22.03
C ALA A 326 -3.22 -4.38 -20.93
N ASN A 327 -3.86 -3.27 -21.30
CA ASN A 327 -4.63 -2.43 -20.38
C ASN A 327 -5.91 -3.11 -19.89
N ARG A 328 -6.62 -3.88 -20.74
CA ARG A 328 -7.80 -4.67 -20.35
C ARG A 328 -7.44 -5.74 -19.32
N ILE A 329 -6.35 -6.49 -19.58
CA ILE A 329 -5.84 -7.50 -18.64
C ILE A 329 -5.48 -6.85 -17.30
N TRP A 330 -4.85 -5.68 -17.33
CA TRP A 330 -4.53 -4.93 -16.11
C TRP A 330 -5.80 -4.55 -15.32
N TRP A 331 -6.84 -4.03 -15.97
CA TRP A 331 -8.10 -3.65 -15.31
C TRP A 331 -8.86 -4.87 -14.76
N LEU A 332 -8.89 -5.97 -15.50
CA LEU A 332 -9.45 -7.24 -15.03
C LEU A 332 -8.71 -7.71 -13.77
N GLY A 333 -7.37 -7.67 -13.81
CA GLY A 333 -6.53 -8.01 -12.68
C GLY A 333 -6.76 -7.13 -11.46
N ALA A 334 -6.89 -5.82 -11.65
CA ALA A 334 -7.24 -4.88 -10.58
C ALA A 334 -8.63 -5.19 -9.98
N GLY A 335 -9.62 -5.52 -10.81
CA GLY A 335 -10.95 -5.93 -10.36
C GLY A 335 -10.93 -7.21 -9.52
N ILE A 336 -10.21 -8.24 -9.98
CA ILE A 336 -10.01 -9.49 -9.23
C ILE A 336 -9.29 -9.21 -7.90
N SER A 337 -8.26 -8.35 -7.91
CA SER A 337 -7.51 -7.96 -6.72
C SER A 337 -8.41 -7.31 -5.66
N SER A 338 -9.30 -6.42 -6.09
CA SER A 338 -10.29 -5.78 -5.21
C SER A 338 -11.27 -6.81 -4.62
N LEU A 339 -11.80 -7.73 -5.43
CA LEU A 339 -12.71 -8.77 -4.96
C LEU A 339 -12.05 -9.66 -3.90
N ILE A 340 -10.83 -10.11 -4.13
CA ILE A 340 -10.07 -10.93 -3.18
C ILE A 340 -9.79 -10.15 -1.89
N SER A 341 -9.38 -8.89 -2.00
CA SER A 341 -9.15 -8.02 -0.84
C SER A 341 -10.42 -7.88 0.00
N VAL A 342 -11.57 -7.60 -0.61
CA VAL A 342 -12.85 -7.46 0.10
C VAL A 342 -13.25 -8.79 0.75
N ALA A 343 -13.11 -9.90 0.03
CA ALA A 343 -13.43 -11.23 0.55
C ALA A 343 -12.60 -11.56 1.82
N ILE A 344 -11.30 -11.30 1.80
CA ILE A 344 -10.44 -11.50 2.97
C ILE A 344 -10.86 -10.58 4.12
N MET A 345 -11.08 -9.29 3.85
CA MET A 345 -11.49 -8.35 4.91
C MET A 345 -12.81 -8.77 5.54
N CYS A 346 -13.81 -9.17 4.74
CA CYS A 346 -15.07 -9.69 5.27
C CYS A 346 -14.84 -10.90 6.18
N GLY A 347 -13.99 -11.86 5.78
CA GLY A 347 -13.62 -12.99 6.62
C GLY A 347 -12.95 -12.56 7.93
N MET A 348 -11.99 -11.63 7.87
CA MET A 348 -11.28 -11.14 9.05
C MET A 348 -12.18 -10.32 9.99
N THR A 349 -13.24 -9.69 9.48
CA THR A 349 -14.25 -8.98 10.28
C THR A 349 -15.43 -9.85 10.69
N GLY A 350 -15.40 -11.16 10.43
CA GLY A 350 -16.33 -12.12 11.00
C GLY A 350 -17.34 -12.76 10.03
N LEU A 351 -17.38 -12.39 8.75
CA LEU A 351 -18.22 -13.07 7.76
C LEU A 351 -17.79 -14.52 7.59
N ARG A 352 -18.75 -15.46 7.61
CA ARG A 352 -18.55 -16.88 7.29
C ARG A 352 -19.52 -17.27 6.18
N LEU A 353 -19.07 -18.07 5.22
CA LEU A 353 -19.86 -18.54 4.09
C LEU A 353 -20.58 -19.87 4.36
N ILE A 354 -20.12 -20.62 5.37
CA ILE A 354 -20.61 -21.95 5.74
C ILE A 354 -20.77 -22.02 7.25
#